data_AF-A0A4U1B9X6-F1
#
_entry.id   AF-A0A4U1B9X6-F1
#
_cell.length_a   1.000
_cell.length_b   1.000
_cell.length_c   1.000
_cell.angle_alpha   90.00
_cell.angle_beta   90.00
_cell.angle_gamma   90.00
#
_symmetry.space_group_name_H-M   'P 1'
#
loop_
_entity.id
_entity.type
_entity.pdbx_description
1 polymer ?
#
loop_
_entity_poly.entity_id
_entity_poly.type
_entity_poly.pdbx_seq_one_letter_code
_entity_poly.pdbx_strand_id
1 'polypeptide(L)'
;MRLFIASIIISLCLLGACSDSIEDQINVQLPLTEQKLAELKQALSDGEVENAVLIQQYANKLLTLNPKLEQPVAVLIRNAGSEGQLYKRLYERLQTVSFQSDLFVSEELRYQELLNIYQAADPILFSDALSDPLNVLADLSQGQLQRVNAETKSLTLQKNQAEDFGAAALLIAHPAFGTWQTNSENEVTWQWFNRTKPLSTLLKRSSVDYEEWAKYRDYSFYADIGRSRYSSVFTLARQTEIEEELSSPGAFALQRFGDSDLSAPGLVLKSGYHQF
;
A
#
# COMPACT_ATOMS: atom_id res chain seq x y z
N MET A 1 -7.46 47.87 40.58
CA MET A 1 -6.76 46.65 41.05
C MET A 1 -7.58 45.37 40.83
N ARG A 2 -8.85 45.28 41.25
CA ARG A 2 -9.70 44.09 41.04
C ARG A 2 -9.97 43.72 39.56
N LEU A 3 -10.12 44.72 38.67
CA LEU A 3 -10.29 44.52 37.22
C LEU A 3 -9.01 44.07 36.51
N PHE A 4 -7.84 44.43 37.04
CA PHE A 4 -6.54 44.07 36.47
C PHE A 4 -6.16 42.61 36.80
N ILE A 5 -6.49 42.16 38.01
CA ILE A 5 -6.31 40.77 38.45
C ILE A 5 -7.24 39.83 37.66
N ALA A 6 -8.49 40.24 37.40
CA ALA A 6 -9.42 39.46 36.57
C ALA A 6 -8.94 39.33 35.12
N SER A 7 -8.33 40.36 34.54
CA SER A 7 -7.78 40.32 33.18
C SER A 7 -6.52 39.44 33.07
N ILE A 8 -5.70 39.37 34.12
CA ILE A 8 -4.52 38.49 34.18
C ILE A 8 -4.93 37.03 34.35
N ILE A 9 -5.97 36.73 35.15
CA ILE A 9 -6.47 35.36 35.35
C ILE A 9 -7.13 34.81 34.08
N ILE A 10 -7.89 35.63 33.35
CA ILE A 10 -8.50 35.24 32.06
C ILE A 10 -7.42 35.03 30.98
N SER A 11 -6.37 35.86 30.99
CA SER A 11 -5.23 35.70 30.06
C SER A 11 -4.34 34.50 30.41
N LEU A 12 -4.31 34.04 31.67
CA LEU A 12 -3.65 32.79 32.08
C LEU A 12 -4.49 31.56 31.75
N CYS A 13 -5.82 31.64 31.83
CA CYS A 13 -6.71 30.53 31.45
C CYS A 13 -6.77 30.30 29.93
N LEU A 14 -6.55 31.33 29.10
CA LEU A 14 -6.49 31.20 27.64
C LEU A 14 -5.16 30.66 27.11
N LEU A 15 -4.12 30.56 27.96
CA LEU A 15 -2.85 29.89 27.64
C LEU A 15 -2.86 28.39 27.98
N GLY A 16 -3.95 27.91 28.60
CA GLY A 16 -4.18 26.51 28.97
C GLY A 16 -5.26 25.84 28.14
N ALA A 17 -5.50 26.28 26.89
CA ALA A 17 -6.18 25.43 25.93
C ALA A 17 -5.29 24.19 25.75
N CYS A 18 -5.65 23.08 26.41
CA CYS A 18 -4.98 21.78 26.31
C CYS A 18 -4.82 21.42 24.83
N SER A 19 -3.63 21.67 24.28
CA SER A 19 -3.15 20.91 23.15
C SER A 19 -2.88 19.51 23.69
N ASP A 20 -3.76 18.54 23.42
CA ASP A 20 -3.47 17.14 23.75
C ASP A 20 -2.11 16.77 23.16
N SER A 21 -1.23 16.25 23.99
CA SER A 21 0.12 15.88 23.57
C SER A 21 0.04 14.81 22.47
N ILE A 22 1.08 14.67 21.64
CA ILE A 22 1.13 13.58 20.65
C ILE A 22 1.05 12.21 21.35
N GLU A 23 1.59 12.10 22.57
CA GLU A 23 1.48 10.90 23.40
C GLU A 23 0.01 10.58 23.74
N ASP A 24 -0.79 11.59 24.12
CA ASP A 24 -2.23 11.41 24.37
C ASP A 24 -2.96 10.97 23.09
N GLN A 25 -2.62 11.56 21.94
CA GLN A 25 -3.19 11.18 20.64
C GLN A 25 -2.85 9.73 20.27
N ILE A 26 -1.63 9.28 20.54
CA ILE A 26 -1.21 7.88 20.35
C ILE A 26 -2.00 6.95 21.28
N ASN A 27 -2.14 7.32 22.56
CA ASN A 27 -2.87 6.53 23.54
C ASN A 27 -4.36 6.36 23.18
N VAL A 28 -4.95 7.38 22.56
CA VAL A 28 -6.33 7.32 22.03
C VAL A 28 -6.41 6.52 20.73
N GLN A 29 -5.47 6.73 19.80
CA GLN A 29 -5.53 6.13 18.46
C GLN A 29 -5.16 4.65 18.45
N LEU A 30 -4.23 4.21 19.29
CA LEU A 30 -3.77 2.82 19.33
C LEU A 30 -4.91 1.79 19.47
N PRO A 31 -5.80 1.88 20.48
CA PRO A 31 -6.90 0.91 20.62
C PRO A 31 -7.91 1.00 19.47
N LEU A 32 -8.11 2.16 18.85
CA LEU A 32 -8.96 2.30 17.65
C LEU A 32 -8.34 1.57 16.45
N THR A 33 -7.02 1.66 16.28
CA THR A 33 -6.29 0.94 15.23
C THR A 33 -6.30 -0.57 15.47
N GLU A 34 -6.14 -1.03 16.71
CA GLU A 34 -6.28 -2.44 17.08
C GLU A 34 -7.67 -2.99 16.75
N GLN A 35 -8.72 -2.27 17.15
CA GLN A 35 -10.10 -2.63 16.85
C GLN A 35 -10.35 -2.68 15.34
N LYS A 36 -9.93 -1.64 14.59
CA LYS A 36 -10.13 -1.58 13.14
C LYS A 36 -9.46 -2.74 12.41
N LEU A 37 -8.25 -3.13 12.83
CA LEU A 37 -7.55 -4.27 12.25
C LEU A 37 -8.26 -5.61 12.57
N ALA A 38 -8.82 -5.75 13.77
CA ALA A 38 -9.63 -6.91 14.13
C ALA A 38 -10.94 -6.97 13.30
N GLU A 39 -11.59 -5.83 13.08
CA GLU A 39 -12.75 -5.69 12.19
C GLU A 39 -12.40 -6.12 10.77
N LEU A 40 -11.28 -5.66 10.21
CA LEU A 40 -10.81 -6.10 8.89
C LEU A 40 -10.62 -7.62 8.81
N LYS A 41 -10.00 -8.21 9.83
CA LYS A 41 -9.80 -9.67 9.89
C LYS A 41 -11.14 -10.41 9.83
N GLN A 42 -12.14 -9.91 10.55
CA GLN A 42 -13.48 -10.48 10.57
C GLN A 42 -14.15 -10.30 9.20
N ALA A 43 -14.12 -9.10 8.62
CA ALA A 43 -14.66 -8.81 7.29
C ALA A 43 -14.04 -9.70 6.19
N LEU A 44 -12.73 -9.97 6.25
CA LEU A 44 -12.06 -10.90 5.35
C LEU A 44 -12.55 -12.34 5.52
N SER A 45 -12.87 -12.75 6.75
CA SER A 45 -13.34 -14.10 7.07
C SER A 45 -14.81 -14.29 6.67
N ASP A 46 -15.61 -13.24 6.81
CA ASP A 46 -17.05 -13.23 6.51
C ASP A 46 -17.34 -12.98 5.02
N GLY A 47 -16.32 -12.67 4.22
CA GLY A 47 -16.47 -12.39 2.79
C GLY A 47 -17.04 -11.01 2.50
N GLU A 48 -16.85 -10.05 3.39
CA GLU A 48 -17.34 -8.67 3.27
C GLU A 48 -16.36 -7.76 2.51
N VAL A 49 -15.13 -8.23 2.25
CA VAL A 49 -14.16 -7.55 1.38
C VAL A 49 -14.36 -8.00 -0.07
N GLU A 50 -15.01 -7.15 -0.87
CA GLU A 50 -15.46 -7.47 -2.24
C GLU A 50 -14.36 -8.05 -3.13
N ASN A 51 -13.21 -7.36 -3.25
CA ASN A 51 -12.13 -7.81 -4.11
C ASN A 51 -11.47 -9.11 -3.60
N ALA A 52 -11.56 -9.41 -2.30
CA ALA A 52 -11.09 -10.70 -1.78
C ALA A 52 -11.98 -11.86 -2.28
N VAL A 53 -13.29 -11.64 -2.31
CA VAL A 53 -14.26 -12.59 -2.87
C VAL A 53 -14.07 -12.75 -4.38
N LEU A 54 -13.89 -11.64 -5.10
CA LEU A 54 -13.66 -11.66 -6.56
C LEU A 54 -12.36 -12.39 -6.92
N ILE A 55 -11.29 -12.24 -6.14
CA ILE A 55 -10.04 -13.00 -6.34
C ILE A 55 -10.30 -14.50 -6.34
N GLN A 56 -11.13 -15.02 -5.43
CA GLN A 56 -11.48 -16.44 -5.40
C GLN A 56 -12.25 -16.86 -6.65
N GLN A 57 -13.23 -16.05 -7.07
CA GLN A 57 -14.04 -16.34 -8.25
C GLN A 57 -13.20 -16.33 -9.53
N TYR A 58 -12.34 -15.33 -9.69
CA TYR A 58 -11.45 -15.17 -10.84
C TYR A 58 -10.43 -16.30 -10.89
N ALA A 59 -9.86 -16.65 -9.73
CA ALA A 59 -8.93 -17.76 -9.62
C ALA A 59 -9.57 -19.09 -10.03
N ASN A 60 -10.77 -19.40 -9.54
CA ASN A 60 -11.47 -20.65 -9.89
C ASN A 60 -11.75 -20.76 -11.40
N LYS A 61 -12.19 -19.66 -12.03
CA LYS A 61 -12.39 -19.61 -13.48
C LYS A 61 -11.06 -19.78 -14.22
N LEU A 62 -10.02 -19.09 -13.79
CA LEU A 62 -8.70 -19.13 -14.43
C LEU A 62 -8.05 -20.50 -14.32
N LEU A 63 -8.16 -21.19 -13.19
CA LEU A 63 -7.62 -22.54 -13.00
C LEU A 63 -8.39 -23.60 -13.79
N THR A 64 -9.67 -23.37 -14.07
CA THR A 64 -10.45 -24.21 -15.01
C THR A 64 -9.93 -24.04 -16.45
N LEU A 65 -9.59 -22.81 -16.84
CA LEU A 65 -9.09 -22.49 -18.18
C LEU A 65 -7.63 -22.89 -18.40
N ASN A 66 -6.79 -22.71 -17.38
CA ASN A 66 -5.36 -22.97 -17.45
C ASN A 66 -4.82 -23.51 -16.10
N PRO A 67 -4.90 -24.83 -15.87
CA PRO A 67 -4.42 -25.46 -14.64
C PRO A 67 -2.93 -25.25 -14.36
N LYS A 68 -2.11 -24.92 -15.37
CA LYS A 68 -0.67 -24.66 -15.18
C LYS A 68 -0.38 -23.42 -14.32
N LEU A 69 -1.39 -22.58 -14.09
CA LEU A 69 -1.29 -21.39 -13.25
C LEU A 69 -1.54 -21.66 -11.75
N GLU A 70 -1.73 -22.92 -11.35
CA GLU A 70 -2.05 -23.31 -9.96
C GLU A 70 -1.16 -22.61 -8.93
N GLN A 71 0.16 -22.69 -9.09
CA GLN A 71 1.10 -22.14 -8.12
C GLN A 71 1.03 -20.61 -7.99
N PRO A 72 1.18 -19.80 -9.06
CA PRO A 72 1.04 -18.35 -8.93
C PRO A 72 -0.36 -17.90 -8.51
N VAL A 73 -1.43 -18.57 -8.95
CA VAL A 73 -2.81 -18.24 -8.54
C VAL A 73 -3.05 -18.54 -7.06
N ALA A 74 -2.51 -19.64 -6.53
CA ALA A 74 -2.61 -19.95 -5.10
C ALA A 74 -1.95 -18.87 -4.22
N VAL A 75 -0.90 -18.20 -4.71
CA VAL A 75 -0.29 -17.06 -4.02
C VAL A 75 -1.27 -15.88 -3.95
N LEU A 76 -1.96 -15.57 -5.05
CA LEU A 76 -2.93 -14.46 -5.11
C LEU A 76 -4.15 -14.74 -4.21
N ILE A 77 -4.70 -15.96 -4.27
CA ILE A 77 -5.77 -16.43 -3.38
C ILE A 77 -5.36 -16.24 -1.91
N ARG A 78 -4.18 -16.72 -1.52
CA ARG A 78 -3.73 -16.63 -0.13
C ARG A 78 -3.57 -15.18 0.32
N ASN A 79 -3.07 -14.30 -0.55
CA ASN A 79 -2.86 -12.90 -0.24
C ASN A 79 -4.16 -12.08 -0.10
N ALA A 80 -5.28 -12.59 -0.60
CA ALA A 80 -6.59 -11.96 -0.48
C ALA A 80 -7.24 -12.11 0.90
N GLY A 81 -6.78 -13.04 1.74
CA GLY A 81 -7.36 -13.30 3.07
C GLY A 81 -6.50 -12.79 4.23
N SER A 82 -6.95 -13.02 5.47
CA SER A 82 -6.22 -12.66 6.70
C SER A 82 -4.90 -13.40 6.88
N GLU A 83 -4.72 -14.54 6.22
CA GLU A 83 -3.44 -15.27 6.18
C GLU A 83 -2.45 -14.70 5.15
N GLY A 84 -2.93 -13.75 4.35
CA GLY A 84 -2.20 -13.03 3.32
C GLY A 84 -1.22 -12.02 3.87
N GLN A 85 -0.25 -11.65 3.04
CA GLN A 85 0.83 -10.77 3.47
C GLN A 85 0.38 -9.33 3.57
N LEU A 86 -0.63 -8.91 2.80
CA LEU A 86 -1.18 -7.56 2.93
C LEU A 86 -1.72 -7.32 4.35
N TYR A 87 -2.57 -8.23 4.86
CA TYR A 87 -3.07 -8.18 6.23
C TYR A 87 -1.95 -8.37 7.26
N LYS A 88 -1.12 -9.41 7.10
CA LYS A 88 -0.05 -9.71 8.08
C LYS A 88 0.93 -8.55 8.25
N ARG A 89 1.22 -7.80 7.19
CA ARG A 89 2.06 -6.59 7.27
C ARG A 89 1.40 -5.48 8.07
N LEU A 90 0.09 -5.26 7.95
CA LEU A 90 -0.62 -4.29 8.80
C LEU A 90 -0.54 -4.70 10.27
N TYR A 91 -0.72 -5.99 10.55
CA TYR A 91 -0.56 -6.52 11.90
C TYR A 91 0.87 -6.34 12.44
N GLU A 92 1.89 -6.72 11.68
CA GLU A 92 3.30 -6.53 12.04
C GLU A 92 3.61 -5.05 12.35
N ARG A 93 3.13 -4.13 11.51
CA ARG A 93 3.31 -2.68 11.70
C ARG A 93 2.66 -2.20 13.00
N LEU A 94 1.46 -2.67 13.31
CA LEU A 94 0.78 -2.36 14.57
C LEU A 94 1.58 -2.88 15.77
N GLN A 95 2.13 -4.08 15.69
CA GLN A 95 3.02 -4.60 16.75
C GLN A 95 4.27 -3.73 16.91
N THR A 96 4.87 -3.25 15.82
CA THR A 96 6.02 -2.33 15.89
C THR A 96 5.66 -1.01 16.59
N VAL A 97 4.54 -0.37 16.22
CA VAL A 97 4.08 0.86 16.91
C VAL A 97 3.80 0.62 18.40
N SER A 98 3.23 -0.54 18.72
CA SER A 98 2.81 -0.86 20.10
C SER A 98 3.98 -1.21 21.02
N PHE A 99 4.96 -1.96 20.52
CA PHE A 99 5.98 -2.60 21.35
C PHE A 99 7.41 -2.20 21.03
N GLN A 100 7.63 -1.42 19.96
CA GLN A 100 8.96 -1.00 19.49
C GLN A 100 8.97 0.50 19.19
N SER A 101 8.42 1.31 20.11
CA SER A 101 8.37 2.78 20.00
C SER A 101 9.74 3.41 19.74
N ASP A 102 10.81 2.84 20.32
CA ASP A 102 12.17 3.34 20.21
C ASP A 102 12.74 3.24 18.77
N LEU A 103 12.10 2.51 17.86
CA LEU A 103 12.47 2.49 16.45
C LEU A 103 12.02 3.75 15.69
N PHE A 104 11.05 4.49 16.22
CA PHE A 104 10.56 5.70 15.60
C PHE A 104 11.44 6.88 16.03
N VAL A 105 11.89 7.67 15.04
CA VAL A 105 12.73 8.85 15.33
C VAL A 105 11.95 9.99 16.01
N SER A 106 10.61 9.95 15.97
CA SER A 106 9.75 10.87 16.70
C SER A 106 8.36 10.27 16.97
N GLU A 107 7.65 10.80 17.98
CA GLU A 107 6.27 10.39 18.29
C GLU A 107 5.31 10.76 17.15
N GLU A 108 5.57 11.84 16.39
CA GLU A 108 4.75 12.20 15.23
C GLU A 108 4.79 11.13 14.15
N LEU A 109 5.96 10.53 13.87
CA LEU A 109 6.05 9.42 12.92
C LEU A 109 5.37 8.16 13.42
N ARG A 110 5.44 7.90 14.73
CA ARG A 110 4.73 6.78 15.36
C ARG A 110 3.22 6.97 15.25
N TYR A 111 2.73 8.17 15.54
CA TYR A 111 1.32 8.53 15.37
C TYR A 111 0.88 8.46 13.91
N GLN A 112 1.69 8.95 12.97
CA GLN A 112 1.40 8.85 11.54
C GLN A 112 1.29 7.39 11.08
N GLU A 113 2.16 6.50 11.59
CA GLU A 113 2.08 5.07 11.28
C GLU A 113 0.78 4.45 11.82
N LEU A 114 0.31 4.84 13.02
CA LEU A 114 -1.01 4.42 13.52
C LEU A 114 -2.16 4.85 12.61
N LEU A 115 -2.15 6.09 12.13
CA LEU A 115 -3.17 6.60 11.22
C LEU A 115 -3.14 5.86 9.88
N ASN A 116 -1.94 5.58 9.34
CA ASN A 116 -1.78 4.82 8.10
C ASN A 116 -2.35 3.40 8.24
N ILE A 117 -2.06 2.72 9.36
CA ILE A 117 -2.61 1.38 9.63
C ILE A 117 -4.12 1.43 9.78
N TYR A 118 -4.65 2.41 10.53
CA TYR A 118 -6.10 2.57 10.74
C TYR A 118 -6.84 2.74 9.41
N GLN A 119 -6.34 3.61 8.52
CA GLN A 119 -6.93 3.80 7.20
C GLN A 119 -6.78 2.55 6.32
N ALA A 120 -5.61 1.91 6.31
CA ALA A 120 -5.37 0.70 5.53
C ALA A 120 -6.20 -0.50 6.02
N ALA A 121 -6.70 -0.45 7.25
CA ALA A 121 -7.57 -1.46 7.82
C ALA A 121 -9.07 -1.23 7.55
N ASP A 122 -9.45 -0.17 6.83
CA ASP A 122 -10.82 -0.02 6.35
C ASP A 122 -11.13 -1.07 5.27
N PRO A 123 -12.22 -1.87 5.38
CA PRO A 123 -12.52 -2.93 4.41
C PRO A 123 -12.68 -2.46 2.96
N ILE A 124 -13.17 -1.24 2.72
CA ILE A 124 -13.32 -0.67 1.38
C ILE A 124 -11.94 -0.33 0.81
N LEU A 125 -11.12 0.39 1.58
CA LEU A 125 -9.76 0.74 1.16
C LEU A 125 -8.86 -0.50 1.02
N PHE A 126 -9.09 -1.54 1.83
CA PHE A 126 -8.39 -2.82 1.71
C PHE A 126 -8.85 -3.58 0.47
N SER A 127 -10.14 -3.52 0.13
CA SER A 127 -10.66 -4.02 -1.16
C SER A 127 -9.93 -3.34 -2.32
N ASP A 128 -9.79 -2.02 -2.31
CA ASP A 128 -9.06 -1.29 -3.37
C ASP A 128 -7.59 -1.74 -3.48
N ALA A 129 -6.92 -2.00 -2.35
CA ALA A 129 -5.56 -2.54 -2.35
C ALA A 129 -5.43 -3.95 -2.93
N LEU A 130 -6.52 -4.71 -2.94
CA LEU A 130 -6.60 -6.01 -3.61
C LEU A 130 -6.90 -5.89 -5.12
N SER A 131 -7.11 -4.69 -5.66
CA SER A 131 -7.29 -4.50 -7.11
C SER A 131 -6.07 -4.96 -7.91
N ASP A 132 -4.84 -4.72 -7.45
CA ASP A 132 -3.62 -5.18 -8.12
C ASP A 132 -3.57 -6.72 -8.27
N PRO A 133 -3.66 -7.54 -7.19
CA PRO A 133 -3.68 -9.00 -7.34
C PRO A 133 -4.89 -9.52 -8.11
N LEU A 134 -6.06 -8.86 -8.03
CA LEU A 134 -7.23 -9.20 -8.84
C LEU A 134 -7.00 -8.92 -10.33
N ASN A 135 -6.36 -7.80 -10.65
CA ASN A 135 -6.03 -7.41 -12.02
C ASN A 135 -4.93 -8.28 -12.62
N VAL A 136 -4.05 -8.87 -11.80
CA VAL A 136 -3.16 -9.96 -12.27
C VAL A 136 -3.98 -11.14 -12.78
N LEU A 137 -5.01 -11.58 -12.06
CA LEU A 137 -5.89 -12.67 -12.51
C LEU A 137 -6.66 -12.28 -13.79
N ALA A 138 -7.13 -11.03 -13.85
CA ALA A 138 -7.81 -10.51 -15.04
C ALA A 138 -6.89 -10.54 -16.27
N ASP A 139 -5.64 -10.08 -16.13
CA ASP A 139 -4.66 -10.06 -17.22
C ASP A 139 -4.29 -11.47 -17.69
N LEU A 140 -4.19 -12.44 -16.77
CA LEU A 140 -3.93 -13.85 -17.11
C LEU A 140 -5.09 -14.51 -17.87
N SER A 141 -6.29 -13.98 -17.74
CA SER A 141 -7.49 -14.49 -18.43
C SER A 141 -7.52 -14.16 -19.93
N GLN A 142 -6.61 -13.31 -20.41
CA GLN A 142 -6.55 -12.84 -21.80
C GLN A 142 -7.87 -12.19 -22.27
N GLY A 143 -8.50 -11.40 -21.40
CA GLY A 143 -9.72 -10.64 -21.69
C GLY A 143 -11.03 -11.33 -21.34
N GLN A 144 -10.99 -12.52 -20.73
CA GLN A 144 -12.21 -13.22 -20.26
C GLN A 144 -12.71 -12.76 -18.88
N LEU A 145 -11.89 -12.00 -18.17
CA LEU A 145 -12.15 -11.40 -16.87
C LEU A 145 -11.78 -9.92 -16.98
N GLN A 146 -12.63 -9.06 -16.43
CA GLN A 146 -12.44 -7.61 -16.47
C GLN A 146 -11.52 -7.18 -15.33
N ARG A 147 -10.70 -6.17 -15.58
CA ARG A 147 -10.00 -5.46 -14.53
C ARG A 147 -11.00 -4.69 -13.67
N VAL A 148 -10.63 -4.46 -12.41
CA VAL A 148 -11.36 -3.63 -11.44
C VAL A 148 -10.51 -2.42 -11.06
N ASN A 149 -11.15 -1.28 -10.80
CA ASN A 149 -10.50 -0.01 -10.42
C ASN A 149 -9.32 0.36 -11.35
N ALA A 150 -9.43 -0.07 -12.61
CA ALA A 150 -8.41 0.09 -13.63
C ALA A 150 -9.01 -0.13 -15.02
N GLU A 151 -8.57 0.70 -15.95
CA GLU A 151 -8.74 0.55 -17.38
C GLU A 151 -8.05 -0.72 -17.90
N THR A 152 -8.47 -1.15 -19.09
CA THR A 152 -7.90 -2.33 -19.74
C THR A 152 -6.37 -2.23 -19.91
N LYS A 153 -5.66 -3.34 -19.79
CA LYS A 153 -4.19 -3.40 -19.94
C LYS A 153 -3.68 -2.74 -21.22
N SER A 154 -4.33 -3.01 -22.34
CA SER A 154 -3.94 -2.44 -23.63
C SER A 154 -4.03 -0.91 -23.64
N LEU A 155 -5.09 -0.36 -23.02
CA LEU A 155 -5.29 1.08 -22.95
C LEU A 155 -4.28 1.73 -21.99
N THR A 156 -4.05 1.16 -20.80
CA THR A 156 -3.12 1.71 -19.81
C THR A 156 -1.69 1.68 -20.34
N LEU A 157 -1.25 0.57 -20.95
CA LEU A 157 0.06 0.48 -21.60
C LEU A 157 0.25 1.57 -22.67
N GLN A 158 -0.76 1.77 -23.53
CA GLN A 158 -0.71 2.78 -24.58
C GLN A 158 -0.64 4.20 -23.99
N LYS A 159 -1.50 4.53 -23.02
CA LYS A 159 -1.61 5.87 -22.44
C LYS A 159 -0.39 6.25 -21.61
N ASN A 160 0.20 5.28 -20.91
CA ASN A 160 1.39 5.47 -20.08
C ASN A 160 2.70 5.39 -20.86
N GLN A 161 2.65 5.01 -22.14
CA GLN A 161 3.85 4.63 -22.91
C GLN A 161 4.68 3.58 -22.16
N ALA A 162 3.98 2.67 -21.49
CA ALA A 162 4.56 1.67 -20.62
C ALA A 162 4.96 0.42 -21.41
N GLU A 163 5.93 -0.30 -20.89
CA GLU A 163 6.28 -1.63 -21.39
C GLU A 163 5.42 -2.69 -20.70
N ASP A 164 5.09 -3.75 -21.45
CA ASP A 164 4.48 -4.93 -20.86
C ASP A 164 5.53 -5.82 -20.18
N PHE A 165 5.74 -5.62 -18.88
CA PHE A 165 6.60 -6.47 -18.04
C PHE A 165 5.98 -7.84 -17.71
N GLY A 166 4.74 -8.12 -18.12
CA GLY A 166 3.96 -9.30 -17.74
C GLY A 166 2.87 -8.99 -16.71
N ALA A 167 2.06 -9.99 -16.36
CA ALA A 167 0.90 -9.78 -15.48
C ALA A 167 1.31 -9.43 -14.05
N ALA A 168 2.37 -10.06 -13.51
CA ALA A 168 2.85 -9.79 -12.16
C ALA A 168 3.52 -8.41 -11.99
N ALA A 169 3.66 -7.62 -13.05
CA ALA A 169 4.23 -6.27 -12.99
C ALA A 169 3.46 -5.33 -12.06
N LEU A 170 2.13 -5.55 -11.92
CA LEU A 170 1.26 -4.81 -11.01
C LEU A 170 1.67 -4.96 -9.52
N LEU A 171 2.40 -6.02 -9.18
CA LEU A 171 2.77 -6.35 -7.79
C LEU A 171 4.21 -5.92 -7.44
N ILE A 172 4.95 -5.38 -8.41
CA ILE A 172 6.32 -4.89 -8.19
C ILE A 172 6.27 -3.66 -7.29
N ALA A 173 7.31 -3.54 -6.46
CA ALA A 173 7.46 -2.52 -5.41
C ALA A 173 6.49 -2.61 -4.22
N HIS A 174 5.46 -3.45 -4.28
CA HIS A 174 4.55 -3.64 -3.16
C HIS A 174 5.17 -4.54 -2.07
N PRO A 175 5.32 -4.07 -0.81
CA PRO A 175 6.05 -4.77 0.26
C PRO A 175 5.40 -6.07 0.77
N ALA A 176 4.21 -6.43 0.28
CA ALA A 176 3.61 -7.73 0.53
C ALA A 176 4.30 -8.83 -0.31
N PHE A 177 4.84 -8.47 -1.48
CA PHE A 177 5.28 -9.41 -2.51
C PHE A 177 6.80 -9.49 -2.69
N GLY A 178 7.54 -8.44 -2.34
CA GLY A 178 9.00 -8.45 -2.46
C GLY A 178 9.65 -7.19 -1.90
N THR A 179 10.91 -7.01 -2.26
CA THR A 179 11.72 -5.84 -1.89
C THR A 179 12.68 -5.47 -3.02
N TRP A 180 13.04 -4.20 -3.11
CA TRP A 180 14.19 -3.77 -3.89
C TRP A 180 15.49 -4.16 -3.17
N GLN A 181 16.48 -4.62 -3.92
CA GLN A 181 17.82 -4.94 -3.42
C GLN A 181 18.88 -4.29 -4.29
N THR A 182 19.82 -3.60 -3.66
CA THR A 182 21.00 -3.03 -4.29
C THR A 182 22.12 -4.08 -4.29
N ASN A 183 22.69 -4.37 -5.46
CA ASN A 183 23.85 -5.26 -5.55
C ASN A 183 25.17 -4.49 -5.36
N SER A 184 26.31 -5.19 -5.42
CA SER A 184 27.65 -4.59 -5.29
C SER A 184 28.02 -3.63 -6.43
N GLU A 185 27.27 -3.63 -7.52
CA GLU A 185 27.45 -2.78 -8.69
C GLU A 185 26.48 -1.58 -8.67
N ASN A 186 25.81 -1.34 -7.54
CA ASN A 186 24.78 -0.31 -7.34
C ASN A 186 23.53 -0.47 -8.22
N GLU A 187 23.32 -1.62 -8.85
CA GLU A 187 22.08 -1.90 -9.55
C GLU A 187 20.99 -2.27 -8.53
N VAL A 188 19.79 -1.72 -8.72
CA VAL A 188 18.66 -1.95 -7.81
C VAL A 188 17.63 -2.84 -8.49
N THR A 189 17.48 -4.07 -8.01
CA THR A 189 16.63 -5.09 -8.65
C THR A 189 15.50 -5.56 -7.74
N TRP A 190 14.36 -5.91 -8.34
CA TRP A 190 13.22 -6.45 -7.61
C TRP A 190 13.46 -7.90 -7.20
N GLN A 191 13.28 -8.19 -5.92
CA GLN A 191 13.41 -9.53 -5.34
C GLN A 191 12.10 -9.97 -4.69
N TRP A 192 11.49 -11.01 -5.26
CA TRP A 192 10.31 -11.67 -4.71
C TRP A 192 10.66 -12.41 -3.42
N PHE A 193 9.79 -12.35 -2.42
CA PHE A 193 9.90 -13.23 -1.26
C PHE A 193 9.70 -14.70 -1.64
N ASN A 194 10.27 -15.64 -0.88
CA ASN A 194 10.15 -17.08 -1.17
C ASN A 194 8.69 -17.54 -1.38
N ARG A 195 7.77 -17.02 -0.55
CA ARG A 195 6.33 -17.33 -0.60
C ARG A 195 5.60 -16.76 -1.82
N THR A 196 6.16 -15.75 -2.47
CA THR A 196 5.60 -15.04 -3.62
C THR A 196 6.41 -15.28 -4.90
N LYS A 197 7.55 -15.97 -4.80
CA LYS A 197 8.42 -16.34 -5.92
C LYS A 197 7.68 -16.99 -7.10
N PRO A 198 6.63 -17.82 -6.93
CA PRO A 198 5.88 -18.34 -8.08
C PRO A 198 5.32 -17.25 -9.01
N LEU A 199 5.02 -16.05 -8.50
CA LEU A 199 4.55 -14.93 -9.31
C LEU A 199 5.60 -14.43 -10.32
N SER A 200 6.89 -14.66 -10.07
CA SER A 200 7.95 -14.24 -11.00
C SER A 200 7.84 -14.93 -12.36
N THR A 201 7.18 -16.09 -12.43
CA THR A 201 6.92 -16.81 -13.69
C THR A 201 5.94 -16.09 -14.61
N LEU A 202 5.21 -15.10 -14.08
CA LEU A 202 4.25 -14.30 -14.83
C LEU A 202 4.86 -13.00 -15.38
N LEU A 203 6.15 -12.77 -15.14
CA LEU A 203 6.92 -11.71 -15.76
C LEU A 203 7.43 -12.16 -17.14
N LYS A 204 7.61 -11.20 -18.05
CA LYS A 204 8.25 -11.44 -19.36
C LYS A 204 9.77 -11.38 -19.32
N ARG A 205 10.34 -11.04 -18.16
CA ARG A 205 11.77 -10.81 -17.93
C ARG A 205 12.21 -11.55 -16.67
N SER A 206 13.46 -12.01 -16.64
CA SER A 206 14.03 -12.75 -15.50
C SER A 206 14.42 -11.86 -14.32
N SER A 207 14.74 -10.59 -14.59
CA SER A 207 15.05 -9.56 -13.61
C SER A 207 14.32 -8.28 -13.99
N VAL A 208 14.02 -7.45 -13.00
CA VAL A 208 13.42 -6.13 -13.17
C VAL A 208 14.30 -5.13 -12.42
N ASP A 209 14.95 -4.26 -13.20
CA ASP A 209 15.71 -3.12 -12.71
C ASP A 209 14.78 -1.97 -12.28
N TYR A 210 15.16 -1.25 -11.23
CA TYR A 210 14.37 -0.16 -10.69
C TYR A 210 14.21 0.99 -11.66
N GLU A 211 15.28 1.48 -12.28
CA GLU A 211 15.22 2.65 -13.16
C GLU A 211 14.36 2.36 -14.39
N GLU A 212 14.54 1.18 -14.98
CA GLU A 212 13.74 0.74 -16.11
C GLU A 212 12.27 0.58 -15.76
N TRP A 213 11.97 -0.10 -14.65
CA TRP A 213 10.60 -0.25 -14.17
C TRP A 213 9.97 1.09 -13.81
N ALA A 214 10.68 1.95 -13.08
CA ALA A 214 10.19 3.28 -12.70
C ALA A 214 9.79 4.10 -13.95
N LYS A 215 10.62 4.03 -14.99
CA LYS A 215 10.40 4.77 -16.24
C LYS A 215 9.24 4.20 -17.06
N TYR A 216 9.15 2.88 -17.20
CA TYR A 216 8.26 2.21 -18.15
C TYR A 216 7.15 1.37 -17.51
N ARG A 217 6.92 1.45 -16.19
CA ARG A 217 5.80 0.74 -15.55
C ARG A 217 4.45 1.26 -16.02
N ASP A 218 3.49 0.36 -15.98
CA ASP A 218 2.07 0.68 -16.11
C ASP A 218 1.48 1.11 -14.74
N TYR A 219 0.19 1.45 -14.73
CA TYR A 219 -0.57 1.71 -13.50
C TYR A 219 -0.59 0.50 -12.57
N SER A 220 -0.42 0.74 -11.28
CA SER A 220 -0.82 -0.17 -10.20
C SER A 220 -1.37 0.63 -9.03
N PHE A 221 -2.41 0.11 -8.38
CA PHE A 221 -3.02 0.77 -7.24
C PHE A 221 -1.99 1.08 -6.17
N TYR A 222 -1.12 0.13 -5.83
CA TYR A 222 -0.09 0.36 -4.81
C TYR A 222 0.83 1.53 -5.17
N ALA A 223 1.37 1.57 -6.40
CA ALA A 223 2.35 2.58 -6.77
C ALA A 223 1.72 3.97 -6.94
N ASP A 224 0.49 4.01 -7.42
CA ASP A 224 -0.17 5.25 -7.82
C ASP A 224 -1.08 5.85 -6.75
N ILE A 225 -1.55 5.05 -5.78
CA ILE A 225 -2.55 5.46 -4.78
C ILE A 225 -2.21 4.94 -3.37
N GLY A 226 -1.86 3.66 -3.25
CA GLY A 226 -1.83 2.93 -1.99
C GLY A 226 -0.53 3.05 -1.19
N ARG A 227 0.57 3.54 -1.79
CA ARG A 227 1.93 3.45 -1.24
C ARG A 227 2.03 3.92 0.21
N SER A 228 1.50 5.10 0.52
CA SER A 228 1.58 5.70 1.85
C SER A 228 0.84 4.91 2.94
N ARG A 229 -0.23 4.21 2.57
CA ARG A 229 -1.05 3.43 3.51
C ARG A 229 -0.51 2.03 3.70
N TYR A 230 -0.03 1.39 2.63
CA TYR A 230 0.36 -0.03 2.63
C TYR A 230 1.86 -0.30 2.78
N SER A 231 2.66 0.76 2.93
CA SER A 231 4.06 0.68 3.36
C SER A 231 4.22 1.24 4.75
N SER A 232 5.08 0.61 5.56
CA SER A 232 5.49 1.23 6.82
C SER A 232 6.30 2.49 6.57
N VAL A 233 6.32 3.41 7.53
CA VAL A 233 7.17 4.61 7.48
C VAL A 233 8.64 4.29 7.19
N PHE A 234 9.16 3.17 7.71
CA PHE A 234 10.52 2.70 7.44
C PHE A 234 10.71 2.21 6.00
N THR A 235 9.72 1.51 5.46
CA THR A 235 9.75 1.02 4.07
C THR A 235 9.65 2.18 3.08
N LEU A 236 8.81 3.17 3.38
CA LEU A 236 8.70 4.40 2.60
C LEU A 236 10.02 5.15 2.57
N ALA A 237 10.63 5.37 3.74
CA ALA A 237 11.93 6.04 3.85
C ALA A 237 13.00 5.33 3.00
N ARG A 238 13.09 3.99 3.08
CA ARG A 238 14.05 3.23 2.27
C ARG A 238 13.77 3.32 0.77
N GLN A 239 12.51 3.30 0.36
CA GLN A 239 12.16 3.48 -1.05
C GLN A 239 12.51 4.90 -1.54
N THR A 240 12.27 5.93 -0.72
CA THR A 240 12.65 7.32 -1.04
C THR A 240 14.15 7.50 -1.14
N GLU A 241 14.93 6.88 -0.26
CA GLU A 241 16.40 6.88 -0.32
C GLU A 241 16.90 6.29 -1.65
N ILE A 242 16.34 5.16 -2.09
CA ILE A 242 16.66 4.57 -3.41
C ILE A 242 16.33 5.54 -4.55
N GLU A 243 15.20 6.24 -4.49
CA GLU A 243 14.80 7.23 -5.50
C GLU A 243 15.80 8.40 -5.58
N GLU A 244 16.25 8.89 -4.42
CA GLU A 244 17.22 9.97 -4.32
C GLU A 244 18.61 9.56 -4.82
N GLU A 245 19.08 8.36 -4.43
CA GLU A 245 20.38 7.81 -4.86
C GLU A 245 20.47 7.66 -6.39
N LEU A 246 19.39 7.20 -7.03
CA LEU A 246 19.37 6.94 -8.48
C LEU A 246 19.19 8.21 -9.31
N SER A 247 18.95 9.39 -8.70
CA SER A 247 18.62 10.64 -9.42
C SER A 247 17.50 10.50 -10.46
N SER A 248 16.66 9.47 -10.30
CA SER A 248 15.50 9.21 -11.12
C SER A 248 14.33 10.01 -10.55
N PRO A 249 13.40 10.52 -11.36
CA PRO A 249 12.16 11.08 -10.82
C PRO A 249 11.43 10.09 -9.90
N GLY A 250 11.78 8.80 -9.91
CA GLY A 250 11.26 7.81 -8.98
C GLY A 250 9.97 7.20 -9.51
N ALA A 251 9.76 5.91 -9.26
CA ALA A 251 8.59 5.19 -9.77
C ALA A 251 7.28 5.76 -9.23
N PHE A 252 7.34 6.52 -8.13
CA PHE A 252 6.18 7.02 -7.39
C PHE A 252 5.95 8.52 -7.54
N ALA A 253 6.78 9.26 -8.27
CA ALA A 253 6.59 10.71 -8.42
C ALA A 253 5.49 11.09 -9.42
N LEU A 254 5.16 10.19 -10.35
CA LEU A 254 4.14 10.42 -11.35
C LEU A 254 3.06 9.34 -11.26
N GLN A 255 1.84 9.78 -11.01
CA GLN A 255 0.67 8.93 -11.10
C GLN A 255 0.44 8.53 -12.57
N ARG A 256 0.30 7.23 -12.81
CA ARG A 256 0.02 6.66 -14.13
C ARG A 256 -1.48 6.68 -14.43
N PHE A 257 -1.81 6.77 -15.73
CA PHE A 257 -3.18 6.61 -16.22
C PHE A 257 -3.65 5.19 -15.95
N GLY A 258 -4.72 5.06 -15.19
CA GLY A 258 -5.11 3.76 -14.65
C GLY A 258 -6.60 3.67 -14.37
N ASP A 259 -7.14 4.59 -13.59
CA ASP A 259 -8.51 4.52 -13.11
C ASP A 259 -9.42 5.54 -13.83
N SER A 260 -10.60 5.11 -14.28
CA SER A 260 -11.62 5.98 -14.87
C SER A 260 -12.67 6.47 -13.88
N ASP A 261 -12.74 5.93 -12.66
CA ASP A 261 -13.90 6.11 -11.78
C ASP A 261 -13.57 6.42 -10.30
N LEU A 262 -12.42 7.07 -10.04
CA LEU A 262 -12.21 7.70 -8.72
C LEU A 262 -13.14 8.90 -8.56
N SER A 263 -14.34 8.58 -8.09
CA SER A 263 -15.23 9.51 -7.43
C SER A 263 -14.49 10.26 -6.30
N ALA A 264 -14.48 11.57 -6.48
CA ALA A 264 -14.25 12.64 -5.51
C ALA A 264 -12.81 13.16 -5.26
N PRO A 265 -12.67 14.48 -5.00
CA PRO A 265 -11.41 15.21 -4.82
C PRO A 265 -10.71 14.93 -3.47
N GLY A 266 -10.74 13.69 -3.00
CA GLY A 266 -10.23 13.27 -1.69
C GLY A 266 -8.74 12.89 -1.66
N LEU A 267 -8.08 12.81 -2.82
CA LEU A 267 -6.67 12.41 -2.92
C LEU A 267 -5.67 13.59 -2.91
N VAL A 268 -6.12 14.78 -2.51
CA VAL A 268 -5.24 15.93 -2.23
C VAL A 268 -5.38 16.36 -0.77
N LEU A 269 -5.09 15.44 0.16
CA LEU A 269 -4.21 15.85 1.26
C LEU A 269 -2.79 15.72 0.73
N LYS A 270 -2.39 16.74 -0.04
CA LYS A 270 -0.98 17.15 -0.19
C LYS A 270 -0.30 16.88 1.14
N SER A 271 0.65 15.95 1.17
CA SER A 271 2.05 16.11 1.59
C SER A 271 2.39 17.19 2.64
N GLY A 272 1.46 17.57 3.51
CA GLY A 272 1.58 18.62 4.50
C GLY A 272 2.28 18.13 5.76
N TYR A 273 3.33 17.31 5.60
CA TYR A 273 4.27 16.95 6.66
C TYR A 273 5.70 16.81 6.10
N HIS A 274 6.02 17.50 5.00
CA HIS A 274 7.40 17.84 4.67
C HIS A 274 7.69 19.28 5.11
N GLN A 275 7.76 19.51 6.43
CA GLN A 275 8.55 20.56 7.07
C GLN A 275 8.63 20.25 8.58
N PHE A 276 9.56 19.37 8.97
CA PHE A 276 10.38 19.50 10.18
C PHE A 276 11.71 18.82 9.91
#